data_AF-A0A1M5X9X0-F1
#
_entry.id   AF-A0A1M5X9X0-F1
#
_cell.length_a   1.000
_cell.length_b   1.000
_cell.length_c   1.000
_cell.angle_alpha   90.00
_cell.angle_beta   90.00
_cell.angle_gamma   90.00
#
_symmetry.space_group_name_H-M   'P 1'
#
loop_
_entity.id
_entity.type
_entity.pdbx_description
1 polymer ?
#
loop_
_entity_poly.entity_id
_entity_poly.type
_entity_poly.pdbx_seq_one_letter_code
_entity_poly.pdbx_strand_id
1 'polypeptide(L)' 'MNYTQNEKILSITEKTLVIGIDIAKEIQYARAFDYRGIEFSKVQPFENTSHGFKMFEEWAKSVAKENQKKTIIVGLE' A
#
# COMPACT_ATOMS: atom_id res chain seq x y z
N MET A 1 -7.76 -10.13 23.71
CA MET A 1 -6.95 -9.80 22.51
C MET A 1 -7.68 -10.31 21.29
N ASN A 2 -7.92 -9.47 20.27
CA ASN A 2 -8.54 -9.91 19.02
C ASN A 2 -7.50 -10.72 18.22
N TYR A 3 -7.55 -12.05 18.34
CA TYR A 3 -6.62 -12.98 17.68
C TYR A 3 -6.49 -12.68 16.17
N THR A 4 -7.59 -12.32 15.52
CA THR A 4 -7.66 -11.99 14.09
C THR A 4 -6.88 -10.74 13.67
N GLN A 5 -6.75 -9.74 14.55
CA GLN A 5 -5.99 -8.52 14.25
C GLN A 5 -4.49 -8.77 14.42
N ASN A 6 -4.12 -9.53 15.45
CA ASN A 6 -2.72 -9.91 15.68
C ASN A 6 -2.21 -10.81 14.55
N GLU A 7 -3.02 -11.74 14.04
CA GLU A 7 -2.65 -12.57 12.88
C GLU A 7 -2.40 -11.74 11.62
N LYS A 8 -3.20 -10.70 11.37
CA LYS A 8 -2.97 -9.76 10.26
C LYS A 8 -1.66 -8.99 10.43
N ILE A 9 -1.36 -8.52 11.64
CA ILE A 9 -0.10 -7.82 11.94
C ILE A 9 1.09 -8.76 11.75
N LEU A 10 1.01 -9.99 12.26
CA LEU A 10 2.06 -11.01 12.13
C LEU A 10 2.27 -11.46 10.67
N SER A 11 1.28 -11.30 9.80
CA SER A 11 1.40 -11.56 8.37
C SER A 11 2.22 -10.49 7.62
N ILE A 12 2.50 -9.34 8.26
CA ILE A 12 3.36 -8.30 7.71
C ILE A 12 4.82 -8.69 7.98
N THR A 13 5.58 -8.90 6.91
CA THR A 13 6.98 -9.36 6.98
C THR A 13 7.89 -8.43 6.19
N GLU A 14 9.20 -8.69 6.21
CA GLU A 14 10.19 -8.01 5.36
C GLU A 14 9.88 -8.07 3.85
N LYS A 15 9.04 -9.00 3.42
CA LYS A 15 8.65 -9.18 2.01
C LYS A 15 7.30 -8.53 1.70
N THR A 16 6.73 -7.79 2.64
CA THR A 16 5.44 -7.12 2.50
C THR A 16 5.66 -5.64 2.19
N LEU A 17 5.08 -5.17 1.09
CA LEU A 17 4.86 -3.75 0.83
C LEU A 17 3.57 -3.32 1.53
N VAL A 18 3.65 -2.33 2.40
CA VAL A 18 2.49 -1.72 3.06
C VAL A 18 2.16 -0.42 2.34
N ILE A 19 0.92 -0.26 1.89
CA ILE A 19 0.47 0.96 1.24
C ILE A 19 -0.62 1.58 2.10
N GLY A 20 -0.42 2.82 2.55
CA GLY A 20 -1.47 3.64 3.15
C GLY A 20 -2.10 4.52 2.08
N ILE A 21 -3.43 4.58 2.04
CA ILE A 21 -4.19 5.47 1.15
C ILE A 21 -5.09 6.36 1.99
N ASP A 22 -4.87 7.67 1.87
CA ASP A 22 -5.80 8.68 2.39
C ASP A 22 -6.94 8.86 1.37
N ILE A 23 -8.16 8.52 1.79
CA ILE A 23 -9.32 8.51 0.90
C ILE A 23 -9.97 9.89 0.81
N ALA A 24 -10.12 10.40 -0.41
CA ALA A 24 -10.79 11.68 -0.68
C ALA A 24 -11.92 11.55 -1.71
N LYS A 25 -12.61 12.65 -2.03
CA LYS A 25 -13.72 12.64 -3.00
C LYS A 25 -13.24 12.39 -4.44
N GLU A 26 -12.21 13.11 -4.86
CA GLU A 26 -11.78 13.16 -6.26
C GLU A 26 -10.41 12.51 -6.47
N ILE A 27 -9.42 12.83 -5.61
CA ILE A 27 -8.05 12.35 -5.73
C ILE A 27 -7.64 11.69 -4.43
N GLN A 28 -7.28 10.42 -4.50
CA GLN A 28 -6.73 9.65 -3.39
C GLN A 28 -5.21 9.85 -3.33
N TYR A 29 -4.62 9.68 -2.15
CA TYR A 29 -3.17 9.81 -1.99
C TYR A 29 -2.58 8.55 -1.36
N ALA A 30 -1.77 7.82 -2.14
CA ALA A 30 -1.10 6.61 -1.68
C ALA A 30 0.34 6.87 -1.24
N ARG A 31 0.80 6.15 -0.23
CA ARG A 31 2.21 6.08 0.20
C ARG A 31 2.61 4.64 0.46
N ALA A 32 3.83 4.28 0.06
CA ALA A 32 4.34 2.93 0.16
C ALA A 32 5.45 2.85 1.22
N PHE A 33 5.37 1.85 2.08
CA PHE A 33 6.25 1.62 3.22
C PHE A 33 6.68 0.16 3.31
N ASP A 34 7.79 -0.06 4.01
CA ASP A 34 8.18 -1.37 4.50
C ASP A 34 7.47 -1.73 5.82
N TYR A 35 7.57 -3.00 6.27
CA TYR A 35 7.09 -3.44 7.58
C TYR A 35 7.64 -2.63 8.77
N ARG A 36 8.77 -1.93 8.58
CA ARG A 36 9.41 -1.04 9.58
C ARG A 36 8.93 0.41 9.51
N GLY A 37 8.05 0.76 8.57
CA GLY A 37 7.62 2.13 8.32
C GLY A 37 8.61 2.99 7.50
N ILE A 38 9.58 2.37 6.81
CA ILE A 38 10.49 3.08 5.91
C ILE A 38 9.75 3.37 4.61
N GLU A 39 9.67 4.63 4.20
CA GLU A 39 8.97 5.06 2.98
C GLU A 39 9.79 4.71 1.72
N PHE A 40 9.13 4.10 0.72
CA PHE A 40 9.73 3.69 -0.55
C PHE A 40 9.40 4.61 -1.72
N SER A 41 8.39 5.48 -1.59
CA SER A 41 7.93 6.36 -2.66
C SER A 41 7.42 7.67 -2.10
N LYS A 42 7.59 8.74 -2.89
CA LYS A 42 6.79 9.96 -2.72
C LYS A 42 5.30 9.63 -2.84
N VAL A 43 4.48 10.54 -2.31
CA VAL A 43 3.02 10.48 -2.42
C VAL A 43 2.60 10.26 -3.88
N GLN A 44 1.80 9.21 -4.11
CA GLN A 44 1.24 8.88 -5.40
C GLN A 44 -0.25 9.25 -5.44
N PRO A 45 -0.63 10.37 -6.09
CA PRO A 45 -2.03 10.69 -6.28
C PRO A 45 -2.65 9.79 -7.36
N PHE A 46 -3.93 9.45 -7.21
CA PHE A 46 -4.72 8.81 -8.26
C PHE A 46 -6.19 9.20 -8.16
N GLU A 47 -6.88 9.22 -9.29
CA GLU A 47 -8.29 9.60 -9.35
C GLU A 47 -9.21 8.53 -8.77
N ASN A 48 -10.34 8.96 -8.19
CA ASN A 48 -11.42 8.09 -7.73
C ASN A 48 -12.24 7.50 -8.91
N THR A 49 -11.55 6.86 -9.85
CA THR A 49 -12.12 6.25 -11.04
C THR A 49 -11.50 4.87 -11.26
N SER A 50 -12.18 3.98 -11.98
CA SER A 50 -11.62 2.65 -12.29
C SER A 50 -10.27 2.73 -13.02
N HIS A 51 -10.07 3.76 -13.85
CA HIS A 51 -8.79 4.01 -14.50
C HIS A 51 -7.72 4.43 -13.49
N GLY A 52 -8.05 5.35 -12.56
CA GLY A 52 -7.15 5.76 -11.49
C GLY A 52 -6.72 4.59 -10.60
N PHE A 53 -7.64 3.70 -10.21
CA PHE A 53 -7.31 2.48 -9.45
C PHE A 53 -6.43 1.50 -10.23
N LYS A 54 -6.58 1.41 -11.56
CA LYS A 54 -5.69 0.60 -12.40
C LYS A 54 -4.27 1.17 -12.42
N MET A 55 -4.14 2.49 -12.57
CA MET A 55 -2.84 3.17 -12.50
C MET A 55 -2.19 3.00 -11.13
N PHE A 56 -2.97 3.08 -10.06
CA PHE A 56 -2.52 2.77 -8.70
C PHE A 56 -2.01 1.34 -8.56
N GLU A 57 -2.72 0.34 -9.10
CA GLU A 57 -2.29 -1.06 -9.06
C GLU A 57 -0.96 -1.27 -9.79
N GLU A 58 -0.78 -0.68 -10.97
CA GLU A 58 0.46 -0.77 -11.74
C GLU A 58 1.63 -0.12 -10.99
N TRP A 59 1.40 1.06 -10.40
CA TRP A 59 2.38 1.72 -9.54
C TRP A 59 2.76 0.84 -8.33
N ALA A 60 1.78 0.30 -7.62
CA ALA A 60 2.00 -0.56 -6.44
C ALA A 60 2.84 -1.80 -6.80
N LYS A 61 2.55 -2.43 -7.95
CA LYS A 61 3.33 -3.57 -8.48
C LYS A 61 4.75 -3.17 -8.86
N SER A 62 4.96 -1.98 -9.44
CA SER A 62 6.30 -1.47 -9.74
C SER A 62 7.12 -1.29 -8.47
N VAL A 63 6.58 -0.58 -7.48
CA VAL A 63 7.26 -0.33 -6.20
C VAL A 63 7.58 -1.65 -5.48
N ALA A 64 6.65 -2.60 -5.49
CA ALA A 64 6.88 -3.92 -4.91
C ALA A 64 8.03 -4.65 -5.61
N LYS A 65 8.07 -4.65 -6.95
CA LYS A 65 9.11 -5.29 -7.73
C LYS A 65 10.49 -4.65 -7.50
N GLU A 66 10.57 -3.32 -7.53
CA GLU A 66 11.80 -2.55 -7.32
C GLU A 66 12.39 -2.81 -5.92
N ASN A 67 11.52 -2.98 -4.92
CA ASN A 67 11.92 -3.23 -3.52
C ASN A 67 11.88 -4.71 -3.13
N GLN A 68 11.77 -5.63 -4.09
CA GLN A 68 11.77 -7.09 -3.88
C GLN A 68 10.70 -7.58 -2.88
N LYS A 69 9.56 -6.90 -2.83
CA LYS A 69 8.39 -7.26 -2.03
C LYS A 69 7.53 -8.27 -2.80
N LYS A 70 7.09 -9.31 -2.10
CA LYS A 70 6.28 -10.41 -2.65
C LYS A 70 4.79 -10.24 -2.41
N THR A 71 4.45 -9.52 -1.34
CA THR A 71 3.06 -9.32 -0.93
C THR A 71 2.81 -7.82 -0.83
N ILE A 72 1.63 -7.37 -1.23
CA ILE A 72 1.18 -5.99 -1.08
C ILE A 72 -0.03 -6.01 -0.15
N ILE A 73 -0.01 -5.16 0.88
CA ILE A 73 -1.14 -4.92 1.77
C ILE A 73 -1.50 -3.44 1.66
N VAL A 74 -2.79 -3.17 1.48
CA VAL A 74 -3.31 -1.81 1.37
C VAL A 74 -4.17 -1.52 2.61
N GLY A 75 -3.80 -0.48 3.33
CA GLY A 75 -4.62 0.16 4.36
C GLY A 75 -5.30 1.39 3.77
N LEU A 76 -6.58 1.55 4.06
CA LEU A 76 -7.37 2.72 3.66
C LEU A 76 -7.71 3.49 4.93
N GLU A 77 -7.45 4.80 4.92
CA GLU A 77 -7.70 5.73 6.02
C GLU A 77 -8.77 6.76 5.62
#